data_AF-A0AAW6EEB3-F1
#
_entry.id   AF-A0AAW6EEB3-F1
#
_cell.length_a   1.000
_cell.length_b   1.000
_cell.length_c   1.000
_cell.angle_alpha   90.00
_cell.angle_beta   90.00
_cell.angle_gamma   90.00
#
_symmetry.space_group_name_H-M   'P 1'
#
loop_
_entity.id
_entity.type
_entity.pdbx_description
1 polymer ?
#
loop_
_entity_poly.entity_id
_entity_poly.type
_entity_poly.pdbx_seq_one_letter_code
_entity_poly.pdbx_strand_id
1 'polypeptide(L)'
;MAFLFHDIVLDDTAFKTASDDMASLKQQAADLKTKLEKMYEDVTSALDTSAGDEIQFTAKNVLLQPIEDMSAVIQHISDTLNTIIGTGYYKDIFVKFEELNE
;
A
#
# COMPACT_ATOMS: atom_id res chain seq x y z
N MET A 1 37.06 12.82 -17.14
CA MET A 1 36.66 12.35 -15.79
C MET A 1 35.81 13.41 -15.13
N ALA A 2 34.50 13.37 -15.37
CA ALA A 2 33.56 14.10 -14.54
C ALA A 2 33.38 13.29 -13.24
N PHE A 3 33.87 13.80 -12.12
CA PHE A 3 33.53 13.24 -10.81
C PHE A 3 32.07 13.59 -10.51
N LEU A 4 31.20 12.59 -10.46
CA LEU A 4 29.91 12.77 -9.81
C LEU A 4 30.18 12.99 -8.32
N PHE A 5 29.77 14.14 -7.80
CA PHE A 5 30.02 14.55 -6.41
C PHE A 5 29.23 13.74 -5.38
N HIS A 6 28.43 12.76 -5.80
CA HIS A 6 27.73 11.79 -4.97
C HIS A 6 27.58 10.50 -5.76
N ASP A 7 28.05 9.39 -5.19
CA ASP A 7 27.59 8.06 -5.60
C ASP A 7 26.09 7.99 -5.31
N ILE A 8 25.26 7.90 -6.35
CA ILE A 8 23.83 7.65 -6.17
C ILE A 8 23.68 6.16 -5.87
N VAL A 9 23.77 5.81 -4.58
CA VAL A 9 23.60 4.43 -4.10
C VAL A 9 22.12 4.16 -3.86
N LEU A 10 21.57 3.18 -4.59
CA LEU A 10 20.25 2.62 -4.30
C LEU A 10 20.39 1.65 -3.12
N ASP A 11 19.74 1.93 -1.99
CA ASP A 11 19.68 1.00 -0.86
C ASP A 11 18.60 -0.05 -1.08
N ASP A 12 18.96 -1.13 -1.78
CA ASP A 12 18.06 -2.25 -2.09
C ASP A 12 17.42 -2.86 -0.83
N THR A 13 18.12 -2.82 0.31
CA THR A 13 17.62 -3.38 1.57
C THR A 13 16.52 -2.51 2.15
N ALA A 14 16.70 -1.19 2.14
CA ALA A 14 15.67 -0.25 2.57
C ALA A 14 14.43 -0.33 1.68
N PHE A 15 14.60 -0.42 0.35
CA PHE A 15 13.49 -0.59 -0.59
C PHE A 15 12.74 -1.92 -0.37
N LYS A 16 13.48 -3.02 -0.16
CA LYS A 16 12.87 -4.33 0.10
C LYS A 16 12.10 -4.32 1.42
N THR A 17 12.67 -3.73 2.47
CA THR A 17 12.02 -3.59 3.78
C THR A 17 10.73 -2.77 3.66
N ALA A 18 10.77 -1.62 2.98
CA ALA A 18 9.59 -0.80 2.75
C ALA A 18 8.51 -1.55 1.95
N SER A 19 8.90 -2.35 0.96
CA SER A 19 7.97 -3.17 0.19
C SER A 19 7.29 -4.24 1.06
N ASP A 20 8.05 -4.90 1.93
CA ASP A 20 7.54 -5.94 2.82
C ASP A 20 6.61 -5.35 3.90
N ASP A 21 6.96 -4.17 4.44
CA ASP A 21 6.12 -3.43 5.37
C ASP A 21 4.79 -3.01 4.73
N MET A 22 4.80 -2.56 3.47
CA MET A 22 3.56 -2.23 2.74
C MET A 22 2.70 -3.46 2.49
N ALA A 23 3.30 -4.62 2.19
CA ALA A 23 2.57 -5.87 2.05
C ALA A 23 1.90 -6.30 3.37
N SER A 24 2.61 -6.14 4.49
CA SER A 24 2.07 -6.38 5.83
C SER A 24 0.92 -5.43 6.17
N LEU A 25 1.08 -4.14 5.88
CA LEU A 25 0.05 -3.12 6.12
C LEU A 25 -1.22 -3.38 5.30
N LYS A 26 -1.07 -3.85 4.06
CA LYS A 26 -2.20 -4.28 3.21
C LYS A 26 -2.99 -5.41 3.87
N GLN A 27 -2.30 -6.42 4.39
CA GLN A 27 -2.95 -7.54 5.08
C GLN A 27 -3.71 -7.04 6.31
N GLN A 28 -3.10 -6.16 7.10
CA GLN A 28 -3.74 -5.59 8.28
C GLN A 28 -4.98 -4.76 7.94
N ALA A 29 -4.96 -4.00 6.83
CA ALA A 29 -6.12 -3.26 6.36
C ALA A 29 -7.27 -4.19 5.93
N ALA A 30 -6.97 -5.30 5.25
CA ALA A 30 -7.95 -6.32 4.87
C ALA A 30 -8.57 -7.01 6.10
N ASP A 31 -7.74 -7.33 7.10
CA ASP A 31 -8.21 -7.92 8.36
C ASP A 31 -9.09 -6.95 9.15
N LEU A 32 -8.72 -5.66 9.17
CA LEU A 32 -9.52 -4.61 9.82
C LEU A 32 -10.88 -4.45 9.13
N LYS A 33 -10.91 -4.41 7.79
CA LYS A 33 -12.16 -4.36 7.01
C LYS A 33 -13.08 -5.52 7.39
N THR A 34 -12.54 -6.74 7.37
CA THR A 34 -13.31 -7.96 7.70
C THR A 34 -13.88 -7.90 9.13
N LYS A 35 -13.10 -7.43 10.10
CA LYS A 35 -13.54 -7.27 11.49
C LYS A 35 -14.67 -6.25 11.62
N LEU A 36 -14.57 -5.13 10.91
CA LEU A 36 -15.60 -4.09 10.93
C LEU A 36 -16.88 -4.56 10.24
N GLU A 37 -16.79 -5.19 9.07
CA GLU A 37 -17.93 -5.81 8.39
C GLU A 37 -18.71 -6.73 9.33
N LYS A 38 -17.99 -7.63 10.02
CA LYS A 38 -18.59 -8.55 10.99
C LYS A 38 -19.22 -7.82 12.18
N MET A 39 -18.53 -6.82 12.74
CA MET A 39 -19.09 -6.03 13.84
C MET A 39 -20.39 -5.34 13.43
N TYR A 40 -20.47 -4.79 12.22
CA TYR A 40 -21.70 -4.18 11.73
C TYR A 40 -22.81 -5.19 11.51
N GLU A 41 -22.51 -6.37 10.96
CA GLU A 41 -23.47 -7.47 10.88
C GLU A 41 -24.00 -7.89 12.27
N ASP A 42 -23.11 -8.05 13.25
CA ASP A 42 -23.48 -8.42 14.62
C ASP A 42 -24.37 -7.33 15.27
N VAL A 43 -24.03 -6.05 15.11
CA VAL A 43 -24.81 -4.92 15.66
C VAL A 43 -26.19 -4.83 15.01
N THR A 44 -26.25 -4.96 13.67
CA THR A 44 -27.50 -4.83 12.92
C THR A 44 -28.43 -6.01 13.18
N SER A 45 -27.90 -7.24 13.31
CA SER A 45 -28.69 -8.42 13.70
C SER A 45 -29.20 -8.36 15.14
N ALA A 46 -28.46 -7.71 16.05
CA ALA A 46 -28.92 -7.48 17.42
C ALA A 46 -29.97 -6.36 17.52
N LEU A 47 -30.02 -5.46 16.54
CA LEU A 47 -30.91 -4.30 16.48
C LEU A 47 -31.88 -4.43 15.30
N ASP A 48 -32.89 -5.30 15.43
CA ASP A 48 -34.01 -5.43 14.47
C ASP A 48 -34.96 -4.22 14.58
N THR A 49 -34.45 -3.05 14.17
CA THR A 49 -35.10 -1.75 14.24
C THR A 49 -34.63 -0.91 13.06
N SER A 50 -35.37 0.14 12.70
CA SER A 50 -34.96 1.08 11.65
C SER A 50 -33.59 1.73 11.89
N ALA A 51 -33.15 1.84 13.16
CA ALA A 51 -31.81 2.31 13.50
C ALA A 51 -30.72 1.28 13.14
N GLY A 52 -31.02 -0.02 13.25
CA GLY A 52 -30.12 -1.08 12.78
C GLY A 52 -29.93 -1.02 11.27
N ASP A 53 -31.01 -0.85 10.51
CA ASP A 53 -30.94 -0.72 9.04
C ASP A 53 -30.09 0.48 8.60
N GLU A 54 -30.23 1.63 9.28
CA GLU A 54 -29.47 2.84 9.01
C GLU A 54 -27.97 2.68 9.32
N ILE A 55 -27.65 1.95 10.40
CA ILE A 55 -26.27 1.58 10.74
C ILE A 55 -25.68 0.67 9.67
N GLN A 56 -26.42 -0.33 9.19
CA GLN A 56 -25.95 -1.24 8.14
C GLN A 56 -25.58 -0.49 6.86
N PHE A 57 -26.46 0.43 6.44
CA PHE A 57 -26.26 1.23 5.23
C PHE A 57 -25.07 2.19 5.35
N THR A 58 -24.99 2.92 6.46
CA THR A 58 -23.91 3.90 6.71
C THR A 58 -22.56 3.21 6.89
N ALA A 59 -22.55 2.08 7.62
CA ALA A 59 -21.36 1.30 7.84
C ALA A 59 -20.72 0.79 6.54
N LYS A 60 -21.52 0.13 5.68
CA LYS A 60 -21.03 -0.42 4.42
C LYS A 60 -20.56 0.66 3.45
N ASN A 61 -21.32 1.75 3.30
CA ASN A 61 -21.07 2.72 2.23
C ASN A 61 -20.15 3.87 2.63
N VAL A 62 -20.10 4.24 3.92
CA VAL A 62 -19.36 5.43 4.37
C VAL A 62 -18.15 5.06 5.22
N LEU A 63 -18.25 4.04 6.07
CA LEU A 63 -17.22 3.75 7.06
C LEU A 63 -16.17 2.74 6.55
N LEU A 64 -16.55 1.84 5.63
CA LEU A 64 -15.60 0.92 5.01
C LEU A 64 -14.85 1.52 3.82
N GLN A 65 -15.46 2.48 3.10
CA GLN A 65 -14.85 3.13 1.93
C GLN A 65 -13.44 3.69 2.21
N PRO A 66 -13.19 4.42 3.31
CA PRO A 66 -11.85 4.93 3.60
C PRO A 66 -10.80 3.82 3.77
N ILE A 67 -11.19 2.64 4.25
CA ILE A 67 -10.28 1.50 4.40
C ILE A 67 -9.94 0.89 3.04
N GLU A 68 -10.91 0.83 2.13
CA GLU A 68 -10.69 0.40 0.75
C GLU A 68 -9.77 1.38 0.01
N ASP A 69 -10.03 2.68 0.14
CA ASP A 69 -9.22 3.73 -0.48
C ASP A 69 -7.77 3.69 0.05
N MET A 70 -7.58 3.54 1.37
CA MET A 70 -6.25 3.35 1.95
C MET A 70 -5.57 2.08 1.45
N SER A 71 -6.30 0.97 1.33
CA SER A 71 -5.77 -0.28 0.78
C SER A 71 -5.29 -0.12 -0.66
N ALA A 72 -6.02 0.65 -1.48
CA ALA A 72 -5.61 0.97 -2.85
C ALA A 72 -4.33 1.81 -2.90
N VAL A 73 -4.18 2.80 -2.00
CA VAL A 73 -2.94 3.58 -1.88
C VAL A 73 -1.77 2.71 -1.47
N ILE A 74 -1.94 1.85 -0.47
CA ILE A 74 -0.90 0.91 -0.02
C ILE A 74 -0.49 -0.01 -1.16
N GLN A 75 -1.45 -0.53 -1.92
CA GLN A 75 -1.19 -1.38 -3.09
C GLN A 75 -0.36 -0.63 -4.13
N HIS A 76 -0.74 0.60 -4.48
CA HIS A 76 -0.03 1.40 -5.47
C HIS A 76 1.42 1.68 -5.06
N ILE A 77 1.66 2.00 -3.78
CA ILE A 77 3.01 2.19 -3.24
C ILE A 77 3.80 0.89 -3.30
N SER A 78 3.21 -0.24 -2.89
CA SER A 78 3.86 -1.56 -2.95
C SER A 78 4.23 -1.96 -4.38
N ASP A 79 3.33 -1.77 -5.34
CA ASP A 79 3.59 -2.07 -6.76
C ASP A 79 4.69 -1.18 -7.34
N THR A 80 4.73 0.09 -6.93
CA THR A 80 5.79 1.03 -7.31
C THR A 80 7.14 0.56 -6.75
N LEU A 81 7.21 0.18 -5.47
CA LEU A 81 8.43 -0.33 -4.85
C LEU A 81 8.90 -1.64 -5.51
N ASN A 82 7.99 -2.57 -5.76
CA ASN A 82 8.30 -3.82 -6.47
C ASN A 82 8.77 -3.57 -7.91
N THR A 83 8.20 -2.59 -8.61
CA THR A 83 8.67 -2.20 -9.94
C THR A 83 10.09 -1.68 -9.88
N ILE A 84 10.40 -0.79 -8.93
CA ILE A 84 11.74 -0.22 -8.75
C ILE A 84 12.78 -1.33 -8.48
N ILE A 85 12.45 -2.29 -7.60
CA ILE A 85 13.32 -3.43 -7.26
C ILE A 85 13.47 -4.39 -8.46
N GLY A 86 12.35 -4.79 -9.08
CA GLY A 86 12.32 -5.89 -10.05
C GLY A 86 12.77 -5.52 -11.46
N THR A 87 12.68 -4.24 -11.84
CA THR A 87 13.05 -3.79 -13.19
C THR A 87 14.51 -3.37 -13.31
N GLY A 88 15.24 -3.23 -12.21
CA GLY A 88 16.56 -2.60 -12.24
C GLY A 88 16.54 -1.20 -12.85
N TYR A 89 15.38 -0.54 -12.95
CA TYR A 89 15.18 0.69 -13.73
C TYR A 89 16.21 1.77 -13.42
N TYR A 90 16.50 1.92 -12.12
CA TYR A 90 17.52 2.85 -11.66
C TYR A 90 18.93 2.32 -11.93
N LYS A 91 19.19 1.03 -11.67
CA LYS A 91 20.47 0.38 -11.94
C LYS A 91 20.89 0.51 -13.42
N ASP A 92 19.97 0.29 -14.36
CA ASP A 92 20.24 0.39 -15.80
C ASP A 92 20.42 1.83 -16.28
N ILE A 93 19.69 2.80 -15.69
CA ILE A 93 19.91 4.22 -15.92
C ILE A 93 21.31 4.63 -15.43
N PHE A 94 21.74 4.11 -14.28
CA PHE A 94 23.06 4.41 -13.72
C PHE A 94 24.19 3.78 -14.54
N VAL A 95 24.04 2.51 -14.96
CA VAL A 95 25.01 1.86 -15.87
C VAL A 95 25.15 2.65 -17.17
N LYS A 96 24.03 3.04 -17.81
CA LYS A 96 24.07 3.87 -19.02
C LYS A 96 24.70 5.24 -18.80
N PHE A 97 24.49 5.83 -17.62
CA PHE A 97 25.07 7.13 -17.30
C PHE A 97 26.59 7.04 -17.10
N GLU A 98 27.09 5.95 -16.53
CA GLU A 98 28.53 5.66 -16.46
C GLU A 98 29.11 5.41 -17.86
N GLU A 99 28.47 4.56 -18.68
CA GLU A 99 28.89 4.27 -20.07
C GLU A 99 28.92 5.51 -20.98
N LEU A 100 28.07 6.51 -20.73
CA LEU A 100 28.02 7.76 -21.51
C LEU A 100 29.04 8.82 -21.04
N ASN A 101 29.65 8.64 -19.87
CA ASN A 101 30.63 9.57 -19.29
C ASN A 101 32.08 9.05 -19.33
N GLU A 102 32.30 7.84 -19.86
CA GLU A 102 33.61 7.33 -20.32
C GLU A 102 33.94 7.83 -21.73
#